data_AF-A0A5C6BUU2-F1
#
_entry.id   AF-A0A5C6BUU2-F1
#
_cell.length_a   1.000
_cell.length_b   1.000
_cell.length_c   1.000
_cell.angle_alpha   90.00
_cell.angle_beta   90.00
_cell.angle_gamma   90.00
#
_symmetry.space_group_name_H-M   'P 1'
#
loop_
_entity.id
_entity.type
_entity.pdbx_description
1 polymer ?
#
loop_
_entity_poly.entity_id
_entity_poly.type
_entity_poly.pdbx_seq_one_letter_code
_entity_poly.pdbx_strand_id
1 'polypeptide(L)'
;MRAAPNQETKSMLQSLQDILSRQWWDYDPSSSLHVVYHWFNVAEGALWCFLGVIVARRFLLNQRSLWEVAYAVAFFLFGISDFVEAQGLYTWLIVYKALNLVLLILLRGHVLKRHYPDSHWI
;
A
#
# COMPACT_ATOMS: atom_id res chain seq x y z
N MET A 1 30.95 6.71 -21.14
CA MET A 1 30.62 8.09 -20.71
C MET A 1 29.11 8.24 -20.73
N ARG A 2 28.44 8.46 -19.60
CA ARG A 2 26.98 8.66 -19.54
C ARG A 2 26.70 10.14 -19.86
N ALA A 3 25.95 10.42 -20.92
CA ALA A 3 25.61 11.80 -21.28
C ALA A 3 24.85 12.46 -20.12
N ALA A 4 25.23 13.68 -19.77
CA ALA A 4 24.51 14.45 -18.76
C ALA A 4 23.08 14.76 -19.27
N PRO A 5 22.05 14.67 -18.41
CA PRO A 5 20.67 14.94 -18.82
C PRO A 5 20.53 16.38 -19.35
N ASN A 6 19.83 16.53 -20.47
CA ASN A 6 19.56 17.84 -21.08
C ASN A 6 18.63 18.70 -20.21
N GLN A 7 18.55 19.99 -20.50
CA GLN A 7 17.77 20.96 -19.70
C GLN A 7 16.27 20.62 -19.63
N GLU A 8 15.72 20.05 -20.70
CA GLU A 8 14.34 19.55 -20.77
C GLU A 8 14.08 18.36 -19.83
N THR A 9 15.02 17.40 -19.77
CA THR A 9 14.91 16.27 -18.84
C THR A 9 14.91 16.75 -17.39
N LYS A 10 15.74 17.75 -17.07
CA LYS A 10 15.79 18.35 -15.73
C LYS A 10 14.48 19.04 -15.35
N SER A 11 13.87 19.82 -16.25
CA SER A 11 12.59 20.49 -15.97
C SER A 11 11.43 19.51 -15.80
N MET A 12 11.39 18.44 -16.60
CA MET A 12 10.40 17.38 -16.46
C MET A 12 10.54 16.65 -15.11
N LEU A 13 11.77 16.28 -14.72
CA LEU A 13 12.01 15.62 -13.44
C LEU A 13 11.63 16.51 -12.25
N GLN A 14 11.91 17.82 -12.34
CA GLN A 14 11.50 18.80 -11.35
C GLN A 14 9.96 18.83 -11.22
N SER A 15 9.25 18.91 -12.35
CA SER A 15 7.78 18.94 -12.37
C SER A 15 7.17 17.67 -11.78
N LEU A 16 7.73 16.50 -12.09
CA LEU A 16 7.31 15.23 -11.51
C LEU A 16 7.55 15.18 -10.00
N GLN A 17 8.71 15.68 -9.55
CA GLN A 17 9.02 15.75 -8.13
C GLN A 17 8.04 16.67 -7.40
N ASP A 18 7.69 17.83 -7.97
CA ASP A 18 6.74 18.76 -7.39
C ASP A 18 5.33 18.14 -7.29
N ILE A 19 4.90 17.39 -8.30
CA ILE A 19 3.61 16.68 -8.29
C ILE A 19 3.60 15.56 -7.24
N LEU A 20 4.66 14.75 -7.18
CA LEU A 20 4.75 13.60 -6.27
C LEU A 20 4.91 14.02 -4.80
N SER A 21 5.59 15.13 -4.54
CA SER A 21 5.81 15.69 -3.21
C SER A 21 4.65 16.54 -2.69
N ARG A 22 3.65 16.84 -3.53
CA ARG A 22 2.45 17.56 -3.10
C ARG A 22 1.74 16.83 -1.95
N GLN A 23 1.58 17.56 -0.85
CA GLN A 23 0.82 17.13 0.32
C GLN A 23 -0.63 17.61 0.20
N TRP A 24 -1.57 16.70 0.50
CA TRP A 24 -3.02 16.94 0.41
C TRP A 24 -3.64 17.24 1.77
N TRP A 25 -3.11 16.62 2.83
CA TRP A 25 -3.45 16.97 4.20
C TRP A 25 -2.28 16.62 5.13
N ASP A 26 -2.30 17.21 6.32
CA ASP A 26 -1.35 16.99 7.40
C ASP A 26 -2.12 16.87 8.72
N TYR A 27 -1.60 16.06 9.65
CA TYR A 27 -2.27 15.83 10.91
C TYR A 27 -2.22 17.08 11.82
N ASP A 28 -3.40 17.56 12.20
CA ASP A 28 -3.56 18.67 13.14
C ASP A 28 -4.36 18.20 14.36
N PRO A 29 -3.73 18.03 15.53
CA PRO A 29 -4.41 17.54 16.73
C PRO A 29 -5.44 18.54 17.30
N SER A 30 -5.44 19.80 16.84
CA SER A 30 -6.42 20.81 17.26
C SER A 30 -7.77 20.68 16.55
N SER A 31 -7.81 19.98 15.41
CA SER A 31 -9.01 19.75 14.62
C SER A 31 -9.62 18.37 14.92
N SER A 32 -10.86 18.36 15.40
CA SER A 32 -11.57 17.10 15.71
C SER A 32 -11.72 16.18 14.51
N LEU A 33 -11.93 16.74 13.31
CA LEU A 33 -11.99 15.96 12.07
C LEU A 33 -10.65 15.30 11.75
N HIS A 34 -9.53 15.98 11.97
CA HIS A 34 -8.20 15.41 11.73
C HIS A 34 -7.89 14.30 12.73
N VAL A 35 -8.30 14.44 13.99
CA VAL A 35 -8.19 13.38 15.01
C VAL A 35 -8.98 12.14 14.61
N VAL A 36 -10.22 12.30 14.14
CA VAL A 36 -11.03 11.17 13.68
C VAL A 36 -10.39 10.50 12.47
N TYR A 37 -9.95 11.29 11.47
CA TYR A 37 -9.34 10.75 10.26
C TYR A 37 -7.99 10.05 10.52
N HIS A 38 -7.19 10.60 11.44
CA HIS A 38 -5.97 9.97 11.93
C HIS A 38 -6.25 8.57 12.50
N TRP A 39 -7.18 8.47 13.45
CA TRP A 39 -7.51 7.17 14.07
C TRP A 39 -8.20 6.21 13.12
N PHE A 40 -8.97 6.71 12.15
CA PHE A 40 -9.51 5.90 11.07
C PHE A 40 -8.39 5.22 10.27
N ASN A 41 -7.38 5.98 9.81
CA ASN A 41 -6.24 5.41 9.09
C ASN A 41 -5.40 4.46 9.96
N VAL A 42 -5.23 4.75 11.25
CA VAL A 42 -4.57 3.81 12.19
C VAL A 42 -5.35 2.49 12.28
N ALA A 43 -6.68 2.55 12.39
CA ALA A 43 -7.53 1.37 12.45
C ALA A 43 -7.48 0.56 11.13
N GLU A 44 -7.53 1.24 9.97
CA GLU A 44 -7.36 0.60 8.67
C GLU A 44 -5.99 -0.09 8.56
N GLY A 45 -4.91 0.61 8.93
CA GLY A 45 -3.55 0.06 8.90
C GLY A 45 -3.39 -1.19 9.76
N ALA A 46 -4.00 -1.18 10.95
CA ALA A 46 -4.03 -2.35 11.83
C ALA A 46 -4.82 -3.52 11.22
N LEU A 47 -5.96 -3.24 10.60
CA LEU A 47 -6.78 -4.25 9.92
C LEU A 47 -6.01 -4.93 8.77
N TRP A 48 -5.36 -4.14 7.92
CA TRP A 48 -4.57 -4.71 6.81
C TRP A 48 -3.38 -5.53 7.30
N CYS A 49 -2.68 -5.08 8.34
CA CYS A 49 -1.62 -5.86 8.98
C CYS A 49 -2.16 -7.19 9.53
N PHE A 50 -3.34 -7.17 10.18
CA PHE A 50 -3.97 -8.38 10.69
C PHE A 50 -4.33 -9.37 9.57
N LEU A 51 -4.85 -8.89 8.45
CA LEU A 51 -5.08 -9.72 7.26
C LEU A 51 -3.77 -10.30 6.71
N GLY A 52 -2.69 -9.52 6.69
CA GLY A 52 -1.34 -9.97 6.36
C GLY A 52 -0.87 -11.12 7.26
N VAL A 53 -1.10 -11.02 8.57
CA VAL A 53 -0.80 -12.09 9.54
C VAL A 53 -1.61 -13.35 9.25
N ILE A 54 -2.91 -13.23 8.92
CA ILE A 54 -3.75 -14.39 8.57
C ILE A 54 -3.17 -15.11 7.34
N VAL A 55 -2.80 -14.36 6.28
CA VAL A 55 -2.23 -14.94 5.06
C VAL A 55 -0.86 -15.57 5.35
N ALA A 56 0.01 -14.89 6.11
CA ALA A 56 1.31 -15.43 6.51
C ALA A 56 1.16 -16.72 7.33
N ARG A 57 0.24 -16.74 8.29
CA ARG A 57 -0.08 -17.94 9.10
C ARG A 57 -0.57 -19.08 8.22
N ARG A 58 -1.44 -18.80 7.24
CA ARG A 58 -1.90 -19.81 6.28
C ARG A 58 -0.73 -20.41 5.49
N PHE A 59 0.21 -19.58 5.04
CA PHE A 59 1.42 -20.05 4.37
C PHE A 59 2.28 -20.94 5.28
N LEU A 60 2.50 -20.54 6.54
CA LEU A 60 3.31 -21.34 7.47
C LEU A 60 2.72 -22.72 7.75
N LEU A 61 1.39 -22.82 7.81
CA LEU A 61 0.68 -24.08 8.08
C LEU A 61 0.59 -25.00 6.85
N ASN A 62 0.34 -24.44 5.66
CA ASN A 62 0.04 -25.24 4.48
C ASN A 62 1.19 -25.30 3.45
N GLN A 63 2.09 -24.30 3.46
CA GLN A 63 3.26 -24.13 2.58
C GLN A 63 3.00 -24.38 1.09
N ARG A 64 1.79 -24.02 0.61
CA ARG A 64 1.36 -24.36 -0.75
C ARG A 64 2.03 -23.54 -1.84
N SER A 65 2.37 -22.28 -1.55
CA SER A 65 2.87 -21.36 -2.58
C SER A 65 3.60 -20.15 -2.00
N LEU A 66 4.75 -19.80 -2.59
CA LEU A 66 5.48 -18.56 -2.26
C LEU A 66 4.70 -17.30 -2.65
N TRP A 67 3.70 -17.41 -3.52
CA TRP A 67 2.78 -16.30 -3.82
C TRP A 67 1.96 -15.85 -2.60
N GLU A 68 1.75 -16.73 -1.62
CA GLU A 68 1.13 -16.34 -0.35
C GLU A 68 2.02 -15.40 0.47
N VAL A 69 3.34 -15.56 0.39
CA VAL A 69 4.30 -14.65 1.05
C VAL A 69 4.23 -13.28 0.40
N ALA A 70 4.28 -13.20 -0.94
CA ALA A 70 4.10 -11.94 -1.65
C ALA A 70 2.75 -11.28 -1.32
N TYR A 71 1.69 -12.08 -1.16
CA TYR A 71 0.36 -11.60 -0.80
C TYR A 71 0.30 -11.06 0.63
N ALA A 72 0.89 -11.75 1.61
CA ALA A 72 1.02 -11.25 2.97
C ALA A 72 1.84 -9.96 3.02
N VAL A 73 2.95 -9.89 2.28
CA VAL A 73 3.79 -8.68 2.19
C VAL A 73 2.99 -7.51 1.61
N ALA A 74 2.21 -7.72 0.55
CA ALA A 74 1.36 -6.68 -0.02
C ALA A 74 0.37 -6.11 1.02
N PHE A 75 -0.24 -6.97 1.85
CA PHE A 75 -1.10 -6.54 2.97
C PHE A 75 -0.36 -5.68 3.99
N PHE A 76 0.83 -6.11 4.43
CA PHE A 76 1.63 -5.33 5.38
C PHE A 76 2.06 -3.97 4.78
N LEU A 77 2.47 -3.97 3.52
CA LEU A 77 2.84 -2.75 2.81
C LEU A 77 1.66 -1.78 2.70
N PHE A 78 0.44 -2.30 2.50
CA PHE A 78 -0.77 -1.48 2.50
C PHE A 78 -1.03 -0.90 3.89
N GLY A 79 -1.00 -1.73 4.93
CA GLY A 79 -1.20 -1.25 6.30
C GLY A 79 -0.14 -0.25 6.79
N ILE A 80 1.12 -0.43 6.40
CA ILE A 80 2.19 0.55 6.68
C ILE A 80 1.88 1.89 5.98
N SER A 81 1.37 1.84 4.75
CA SER A 81 1.00 3.07 4.03
C SER A 81 -0.16 3.82 4.70
N ASP A 82 -1.09 3.13 5.35
CA ASP A 82 -2.15 3.76 6.15
C ASP A 82 -1.58 4.44 7.42
N PHE A 83 -0.59 3.84 8.08
CA PHE A 83 0.07 4.49 9.22
C PHE A 83 0.85 5.75 8.80
N VAL A 84 1.45 5.74 7.61
CA VAL A 84 2.06 6.95 7.02
C VAL A 84 0.98 7.98 6.69
N GLU A 85 -0.14 7.54 6.08
CA GLU A 85 -1.26 8.42 5.76
C GLU A 85 -1.84 9.07 7.01
N ALA A 86 -1.91 8.36 8.14
CA ALA A 86 -2.39 8.90 9.41
C ALA A 86 -1.62 10.15 9.87
N GLN A 87 -0.37 10.33 9.42
CA GLN A 87 0.41 11.55 9.69
C GLN A 87 0.22 12.60 8.60
N GLY A 88 0.12 12.18 7.33
CA GLY A 88 -0.16 13.05 6.20
C GLY A 88 -0.24 12.31 4.88
N LEU A 89 -1.01 12.87 3.93
CA LEU A 89 -1.20 12.26 2.61
C LEU A 89 -0.43 13.02 1.53
N TYR A 90 0.42 12.29 0.82
CA TYR A 90 1.17 12.80 -0.32
C TYR A 90 0.70 12.14 -1.61
N THR A 91 0.86 12.82 -2.76
CA THR A 91 0.51 12.24 -4.07
C THR A 91 1.22 10.91 -4.32
N TRP A 92 2.51 10.80 -3.97
CA TRP A 92 3.24 9.53 -4.13
C TRP A 92 2.62 8.39 -3.32
N LEU A 93 2.07 8.68 -2.15
CA LEU A 93 1.44 7.69 -1.26
C LEU A 93 0.12 7.20 -1.87
N ILE A 94 -0.66 8.10 -2.50
CA ILE A 94 -1.87 7.74 -3.25
C ILE A 94 -1.52 6.78 -4.39
N VAL A 95 -0.50 7.11 -5.19
CA VAL A 95 -0.03 6.26 -6.30
C VAL A 95 0.44 4.91 -5.78
N TYR A 96 1.21 4.90 -4.69
CA TYR A 96 1.68 3.68 -4.04
C TYR A 96 0.53 2.78 -3.60
N LYS A 97 -0.48 3.34 -2.91
CA LYS A 97 -1.67 2.60 -2.47
C LYS A 97 -2.45 2.04 -3.66
N ALA A 98 -2.64 2.82 -4.72
CA ALA A 98 -3.32 2.35 -5.93
C ALA A 98 -2.61 1.15 -6.56
N LEU A 99 -1.27 1.22 -6.70
CA LEU A 99 -0.47 0.13 -7.24
C LEU A 99 -0.51 -1.12 -6.33
N ASN A 100 -0.42 -0.92 -5.01
CA ASN A 100 -0.48 -2.02 -4.05
C ASN A 100 -1.88 -2.67 -4.00
N LEU A 101 -2.96 -1.88 -4.12
CA LEU A 101 -4.32 -2.41 -4.22
C LEU A 101 -4.50 -3.29 -5.46
N VAL A 102 -4.01 -2.84 -6.62
CA VAL A 102 -4.01 -3.64 -7.85
C VAL A 102 -3.23 -4.94 -7.63
N LEU A 103 -2.05 -4.87 -7.01
CA LEU A 103 -1.25 -6.05 -6.68
C LEU A 103 -2.01 -7.02 -5.76
N LEU A 104 -2.68 -6.52 -4.72
CA LEU A 104 -3.51 -7.33 -3.81
C LEU A 104 -4.64 -8.05 -4.56
N ILE A 105 -5.32 -7.36 -5.48
CA ILE A 105 -6.40 -7.95 -6.29
C ILE A 105 -5.85 -9.06 -7.20
N LEU A 106 -4.72 -8.80 -7.87
CA LEU A 106 -4.08 -9.79 -8.75
C LEU A 106 -3.58 -11.01 -7.96
N LEU A 107 -2.95 -10.79 -6.80
CA LEU A 107 -2.47 -11.86 -5.93
C LEU A 107 -3.63 -12.66 -5.34
N ARG A 108 -4.73 -12.01 -4.93
CA ARG A 108 -5.96 -12.69 -4.47
C ARG A 108 -6.46 -13.64 -5.55
N GLY A 109 -6.63 -13.14 -6.77
CA GLY A 109 -7.08 -13.94 -7.90
C GLY A 109 -6.16 -15.11 -8.21
N HIS A 110 -4.84 -14.89 -8.18
CA HIS A 110 -3.85 -15.93 -8.44
C HIS A 110 -3.82 -17.01 -7.35
N VAL A 111 -3.74 -16.61 -6.07
CA VAL A 111 -3.62 -17.52 -4.93
C VAL A 111 -4.89 -18.34 -4.75
N LEU A 112 -6.07 -17.71 -4.76
CA LEU A 112 -7.34 -18.43 -4.54
C LEU A 112 -7.65 -19.37 -5.69
N LYS A 113 -7.61 -18.88 -6.94
CA LYS A 113 -7.99 -19.71 -8.11
C LYS A 113 -7.06 -20.91 -8.31
N ARG A 114 -5.77 -20.78 -8.00
CA ARG A 114 -4.77 -21.82 -8.31
C ARG A 114 -4.48 -22.77 -7.15
N HIS A 115 -4.58 -22.30 -5.91
CA HIS A 115 -4.20 -23.09 -4.73
C HIS A 115 -5.37 -23.41 -3.80
N TYR A 116 -6.51 -22.72 -3.92
CA TYR A 116 -7.69 -22.93 -3.08
C TYR A 116 -9.00 -22.85 -3.92
N PRO A 117 -9.18 -23.71 -4.94
CA PRO A 117 -10.35 -23.63 -5.83
C PRO A 117 -11.69 -23.84 -5.10
N ASP A 118 -11.68 -24.55 -3.97
CA ASP A 118 -12.89 -24.83 -3.16
C ASP A 118 -13.17 -23.77 -2.08
N SER A 119 -12.38 -22.69 -2.00
CA SER A 119 -12.66 -21.62 -1.04
C SER A 119 -13.81 -20.76 -1.55
N HIS A 120 -15.02 -20.99 -1.05
CA HIS A 120 -16.23 -20.25 -1.40
C HIS A 120 -16.34 -18.84 -0.79
N TRP A 121 -15.26 -18.30 -0.20
CA TRP A 121 -15.29 -17.00 0.46
C TRP A 121 -15.02 -15.86 -0.54
N ILE A 122 -16.12 -15.25 -1.00
CA ILE A 122 -16.16 -13.90 -1.60
C ILE A 122 -15.99 -12.86 -0.49
#